data_AF-C7GEL1-F1
#
_entry.id   AF-C7GEL1-F1
#
_cell.length_a   1.000
_cell.length_b   1.000
_cell.length_c   1.000
_cell.angle_alpha   90.00
_cell.angle_beta   90.00
_cell.angle_gamma   90.00
#
_symmetry.space_group_name_H-M   'P 1'
#
loop_
_entity.id
_entity.type
_entity.pdbx_description
1 polymer ?
#
loop_
_entity_poly.entity_id
_entity_poly.type
_entity_poly.pdbx_seq_one_letter_code
_entity_poly.pdbx_strand_id
1 'polypeptide(L)'
;MGKPFNNTQGTLFGIDVTDPLLEKPQNIDEYRFCAKTLKSMMELLVERYGTNRLQAVISENMNGPIKLSFEEYGFEIDMFCDEVTREDGVCLVLEEEKDTFFLIINGCKINPFSRNDQKRNCDFLYMEEGSFQDGEWKRGRRLNGDEIFSPVFNQFTLLKVKLFAY
;
A
#
# COMPACT_ATOMS: atom_id res chain seq x y z
N MET A 1 21.10 16.63 16.61
CA MET A 1 20.71 15.27 17.06
C MET A 1 19.93 15.43 18.36
N GLY A 2 18.65 15.04 18.35
CA GLY A 2 17.75 15.16 19.49
C GLY A 2 18.15 14.19 20.60
N LYS A 3 18.07 14.63 21.86
CA LYS A 3 18.29 13.77 23.01
C LYS A 3 17.26 12.63 23.04
N PRO A 4 17.59 11.44 23.58
CA PRO A 4 16.63 10.37 23.71
C PRO A 4 15.43 10.83 24.56
N PHE A 5 14.24 10.53 24.08
CA PHE A 5 12.99 10.71 24.81
C PHE A 5 13.06 9.93 26.13
N ASN A 6 12.68 10.56 27.24
CA ASN A 6 12.58 9.86 28.52
C ASN A 6 11.15 9.36 28.76
N ASN A 7 10.99 8.32 29.58
CA ASN A 7 9.70 7.68 29.85
C ASN A 7 8.63 8.67 30.34
N THR A 8 9.04 9.72 31.06
CA THR A 8 8.16 10.78 31.57
C THR A 8 7.60 11.67 30.44
N GLN A 9 8.36 11.89 29.38
CA GLN A 9 7.92 12.63 28.19
C GLN A 9 6.99 11.78 27.32
N GLY A 10 7.21 10.47 27.21
CA GLY A 10 6.34 9.57 26.45
C GLY A 10 4.90 9.54 26.99
N THR A 11 4.74 9.41 28.30
CA THR A 11 3.41 9.42 28.95
C THR A 11 2.65 10.74 28.72
N LEU A 12 3.36 11.87 28.63
CA LEU A 12 2.75 13.19 28.41
C LEU A 12 2.12 13.34 27.01
N PHE A 13 2.62 12.58 26.02
CA PHE A 13 2.06 12.53 24.66
C PHE A 13 1.11 11.34 24.45
N GLY A 14 0.68 10.67 25.53
CA GLY A 14 -0.23 9.53 25.47
C GLY A 14 0.42 8.25 24.92
N ILE A 15 1.76 8.18 24.91
CA ILE A 15 2.50 6.99 24.50
C ILE A 15 2.59 6.06 25.72
N ASP A 16 2.05 4.86 25.60
CA ASP A 16 2.29 3.80 26.57
C ASP A 16 3.74 3.34 26.44
N VAL A 17 4.60 3.85 27.33
CA VAL A 17 6.03 3.54 27.36
C VAL A 17 6.34 2.10 27.77
N THR A 18 5.32 1.32 28.13
CA THR A 18 5.41 -0.12 28.40
C THR A 18 4.97 -0.96 27.22
N ASP A 19 4.54 -0.33 26.11
CA ASP A 19 4.17 -1.01 24.88
C ASP A 19 5.38 -1.81 24.34
N PRO A 20 5.29 -3.14 24.23
CA PRO A 20 6.35 -3.98 23.65
C PRO A 20 6.75 -3.55 22.23
N LEU A 21 5.88 -2.83 21.50
CA LEU A 21 6.20 -2.25 20.19
C LEU A 21 7.27 -1.15 20.27
N LEU A 22 7.44 -0.49 21.41
CA LEU A 22 8.53 0.47 21.63
C LEU A 22 9.87 -0.21 21.93
N GLU A 23 9.87 -1.49 22.31
CA GLU A 23 11.10 -2.27 22.49
C GLU A 23 11.71 -2.72 21.16
N LYS A 24 10.88 -2.83 20.11
CA LYS A 24 11.34 -3.14 18.75
C LYS A 24 11.63 -1.83 18.00
N PRO A 25 12.91 -1.45 17.80
CA PRO A 25 13.22 -0.29 17.00
C PRO A 25 12.67 -0.48 15.58
N GLN A 26 11.95 0.54 15.08
CA GLN A 26 11.45 0.55 13.71
C GLN A 26 12.61 0.42 12.72
N ASN A 27 12.38 -0.30 11.63
CA ASN A 27 13.33 -0.34 10.53
C ASN A 27 13.42 1.06 9.90
N ILE A 28 14.61 1.67 9.99
CA ILE A 28 14.85 3.05 9.56
C ILE A 28 14.61 3.22 8.05
N ASP A 29 14.95 2.21 7.25
CA ASP A 29 14.81 2.27 5.80
C ASP A 29 13.35 2.16 5.36
N GLU A 30 12.59 1.27 6.00
CA GLU A 30 11.14 1.14 5.77
C GLU A 30 10.41 2.41 6.20
N TYR A 31 10.72 2.94 7.38
CA TYR A 31 10.14 4.19 7.85
C TYR A 31 10.48 5.35 6.91
N ARG A 32 11.74 5.45 6.47
CA ARG A 32 12.18 6.46 5.50
C ARG A 32 11.42 6.34 4.19
N PHE A 33 11.23 5.13 3.68
CA PHE A 33 10.46 4.87 2.46
C PHE A 33 9.03 5.39 2.61
N CYS A 34 8.32 4.94 3.64
CA CYS A 34 6.94 5.33 3.90
C CYS A 34 6.80 6.85 4.04
N ALA A 35 7.61 7.47 4.89
CA ALA A 35 7.55 8.91 5.13
C ALA A 35 7.86 9.72 3.86
N LYS A 36 8.85 9.29 3.06
CA LYS A 36 9.22 9.96 1.81
C LYS A 36 8.12 9.84 0.76
N THR A 37 7.56 8.64 0.60
CA THR A 37 6.53 8.35 -0.41
C THR A 37 5.20 9.04 -0.06
N LEU A 38 4.77 8.98 1.20
CA LEU A 38 3.57 9.70 1.63
C LEU A 38 3.73 11.22 1.43
N LYS A 39 4.90 11.77 1.74
CA LYS A 39 5.19 13.18 1.52
C LYS A 39 5.13 13.55 0.03
N SER A 40 5.70 12.75 -0.86
CA SER A 40 5.73 13.06 -2.29
C SER A 40 4.36 12.92 -2.96
N MET A 41 3.45 12.14 -2.38
CA MET A 41 2.07 11.95 -2.87
C MET A 41 1.04 12.81 -2.13
N MET A 42 1.47 13.71 -1.23
CA MET A 42 0.59 14.37 -0.27
C MET A 42 -0.59 15.10 -0.92
N GLU A 43 -0.36 15.81 -2.03
CA GLU A 43 -1.42 16.53 -2.74
C GLU A 43 -2.52 15.58 -3.23
N LEU A 44 -2.14 14.46 -3.85
CA LEU A 44 -3.08 13.42 -4.31
C LEU A 44 -3.83 12.77 -3.14
N LEU A 45 -3.11 12.46 -2.06
CA LEU A 45 -3.69 11.83 -0.87
C LEU A 45 -4.74 12.74 -0.23
N VAL A 46 -4.44 14.03 -0.06
CA VAL A 46 -5.37 15.02 0.53
C VAL A 46 -6.60 15.22 -0.34
N GLU A 47 -6.43 15.29 -1.66
CA GLU A 47 -7.55 15.45 -2.60
C GLU A 47 -8.53 14.25 -2.61
N ARG A 48 -8.10 13.08 -2.14
CA ARG A 48 -8.90 11.85 -2.08
C ARG A 48 -9.26 11.43 -0.65
N TYR A 49 -8.73 12.12 0.35
CA TYR A 49 -8.95 11.78 1.75
C TYR A 49 -10.44 11.90 2.12
N GLY A 50 -10.96 10.91 2.84
CA GLY A 50 -12.38 10.84 3.20
C GLY A 50 -13.33 10.44 2.05
N THR A 51 -12.78 10.05 0.90
CA THR A 51 -13.55 9.49 -0.23
C THR A 51 -13.28 7.98 -0.36
N ASN A 52 -14.10 7.27 -1.16
CA ASN A 52 -13.85 5.86 -1.48
C ASN A 52 -12.64 5.64 -2.40
N ARG A 53 -12.02 6.72 -2.90
CA ARG A 53 -10.88 6.69 -3.83
C ARG A 53 -9.52 6.56 -3.12
N LEU A 54 -9.51 6.45 -1.80
CA LEU A 54 -8.33 6.16 -0.99
C LEU A 54 -8.70 5.16 0.09
N GLN A 55 -8.13 3.96 0.04
CA GLN A 55 -8.40 2.90 1.00
C GLN A 55 -7.09 2.26 1.45
N ALA A 56 -7.04 1.79 2.69
CA ALA A 56 -5.85 1.16 3.26
C ALA A 56 -6.21 0.02 4.20
N VAL A 57 -5.27 -0.92 4.36
CA VAL A 57 -5.44 -2.19 5.05
C VAL A 57 -4.10 -2.60 5.68
N ILE A 58 -4.12 -3.15 6.90
CA ILE A 58 -2.95 -3.60 7.68
C ILE A 58 -3.21 -4.95 8.35
N SER A 59 -2.20 -5.82 8.49
CA SER A 59 -2.39 -7.21 8.92
C SER A 59 -2.99 -7.43 10.32
N GLU A 60 -2.90 -6.45 11.23
CA GLU A 60 -3.14 -6.61 12.68
C GLU A 60 -4.56 -7.09 13.09
N ASN A 61 -5.54 -7.12 12.19
CA ASN A 61 -6.93 -7.48 12.52
C ASN A 61 -7.60 -8.40 11.49
N MET A 62 -6.84 -9.30 10.85
CA MET A 62 -7.31 -9.98 9.64
C MET A 62 -7.21 -11.51 9.74
N ASN A 63 -8.27 -12.19 9.26
CA ASN A 63 -8.37 -13.65 9.19
C ASN A 63 -8.51 -14.15 7.75
N GLY A 64 -8.07 -13.37 6.76
CA GLY A 64 -8.13 -13.72 5.34
C GLY A 64 -8.03 -12.51 4.39
N PRO A 65 -8.20 -12.72 3.08
CA PRO A 65 -8.10 -11.66 2.09
C PRO A 65 -9.15 -10.56 2.26
N ILE A 66 -8.77 -9.32 1.98
CA ILE A 66 -9.65 -8.15 2.12
C ILE A 66 -9.88 -7.48 0.78
N LYS A 67 -11.15 -7.12 0.53
CA LYS A 67 -11.57 -6.43 -0.68
C LYS A 67 -11.62 -4.93 -0.47
N LEU A 68 -10.73 -4.21 -1.14
CA LEU A 68 -10.78 -2.77 -1.32
C LEU A 68 -11.60 -2.48 -2.59
N SER A 69 -12.77 -1.86 -2.43
CA SER A 69 -13.75 -1.71 -3.52
C SER A 69 -13.86 -0.27 -3.97
N PHE A 70 -13.46 0.02 -5.21
CA PHE A 70 -13.53 1.33 -5.87
C PHE A 70 -14.76 1.41 -6.78
N GLU A 71 -14.90 2.43 -7.63
CA GLU A 71 -16.14 2.58 -8.43
C GLU A 71 -16.33 1.43 -9.44
N GLU A 72 -15.39 1.26 -10.37
CA GLU A 72 -15.48 0.25 -11.45
C GLU A 72 -14.67 -1.03 -11.16
N TYR A 73 -13.68 -0.93 -10.27
CA TYR A 73 -12.72 -1.99 -9.96
C TYR A 73 -12.58 -2.18 -8.46
N GLY A 74 -11.80 -3.19 -8.08
CA GLY A 74 -11.34 -3.39 -6.72
C GLY A 74 -10.09 -4.24 -6.66
N PHE A 75 -9.53 -4.36 -5.47
CA PHE A 75 -8.39 -5.21 -5.18
C PHE A 75 -8.72 -6.12 -4.01
N GLU A 76 -8.48 -7.41 -4.18
CA GLU A 76 -8.38 -8.36 -3.09
C GLU A 76 -6.92 -8.42 -2.64
N ILE A 77 -6.69 -8.03 -1.39
CA ILE A 77 -5.37 -7.97 -0.76
C ILE A 77 -5.26 -9.19 0.16
N ASP A 78 -4.32 -10.06 -0.15
CA ASP A 78 -4.04 -11.25 0.65
C ASP A 78 -2.67 -11.09 1.34
N MET A 79 -2.69 -11.07 2.67
CA MET A 79 -1.49 -10.92 3.52
C MET A 79 -1.08 -12.25 4.18
N PHE A 80 -1.84 -13.32 3.96
CA PHE A 80 -1.69 -14.58 4.69
C PHE A 80 -1.47 -15.78 3.74
N CYS A 81 -1.23 -15.54 2.46
CA CYS A 81 -0.87 -16.60 1.52
C CYS A 81 0.59 -17.06 1.71
N ASP A 82 0.88 -18.30 1.31
CA ASP A 82 2.18 -18.96 1.54
C ASP A 82 3.38 -18.20 0.93
N GLU A 83 3.16 -17.42 -0.14
CA GLU A 83 4.21 -16.63 -0.78
C GLU A 83 4.56 -15.34 -0.01
N VAL A 84 3.70 -14.88 0.89
CA VAL A 84 3.95 -13.71 1.75
C VAL A 84 4.76 -14.17 2.96
N THR A 85 5.96 -13.60 3.11
CA THR A 85 6.91 -13.99 4.17
C THR A 85 6.90 -13.05 5.37
N ARG A 86 5.98 -12.07 5.37
CA ARG A 86 5.87 -11.00 6.36
C ARG A 86 4.55 -11.09 7.11
N GLU A 87 4.60 -10.81 8.41
CA GLU A 87 3.40 -10.75 9.28
C GLU A 87 2.89 -9.32 9.48
N ASP A 88 3.65 -8.32 9.02
CA ASP A 88 3.37 -6.88 9.12
C ASP A 88 2.93 -6.29 7.76
N GLY A 89 2.09 -7.04 7.04
CA GLY A 89 1.56 -6.66 5.74
C GLY A 89 0.75 -5.37 5.79
N VAL A 90 0.98 -4.47 4.82
CA VAL A 90 0.26 -3.22 4.65
C VAL A 90 0.03 -2.92 3.18
N CYS A 91 -1.15 -2.39 2.86
CA CYS A 91 -1.45 -1.90 1.53
C CYS A 91 -2.30 -0.63 1.61
N LEU A 92 -1.91 0.39 0.86
CA LEU A 92 -2.68 1.59 0.61
C LEU A 92 -2.90 1.71 -0.89
N VAL A 93 -4.15 1.92 -1.29
CA VAL A 93 -4.55 2.04 -2.70
C VAL A 93 -5.25 3.38 -2.91
N LEU A 94 -4.78 4.14 -3.88
CA LEU A 94 -5.34 5.41 -4.33
C LEU A 94 -5.80 5.28 -5.79
N GLU A 95 -7.03 5.68 -6.06
CA GLU A 95 -7.59 5.75 -7.41
C GLU A 95 -7.27 7.11 -8.06
N GLU A 96 -6.39 7.12 -9.06
CA GLU A 96 -6.01 8.32 -9.83
C GLU A 96 -7.08 8.64 -10.88
N GLU A 97 -7.46 7.61 -11.65
CA GLU A 97 -8.53 7.60 -12.64
C GLU A 97 -9.34 6.31 -12.48
N LYS A 98 -10.47 6.20 -13.20
CA LYS A 98 -11.39 5.06 -13.10
C LYS A 98 -10.72 3.69 -13.18
N ASP A 99 -9.69 3.56 -14.01
CA ASP A 99 -8.96 2.31 -14.26
C ASP A 99 -7.49 2.37 -13.83
N THR A 100 -7.03 3.46 -13.21
CA THR A 100 -5.62 3.71 -12.91
C THR A 100 -5.41 4.03 -11.43
N PHE A 101 -4.49 3.31 -10.80
CA PHE A 101 -4.31 3.31 -9.35
C PHE A 101 -2.84 3.43 -8.96
N PHE A 102 -2.60 4.03 -7.79
CA PHE A 102 -1.32 3.98 -7.10
C PHE A 102 -1.42 3.09 -5.86
N LEU A 103 -0.41 2.25 -5.63
CA LEU A 103 -0.37 1.36 -4.47
C LEU A 103 0.94 1.53 -3.72
N ILE A 104 0.86 1.78 -2.41
CA ILE A 104 1.98 1.59 -1.48
C ILE A 104 1.75 0.24 -0.82
N ILE A 105 2.69 -0.69 -0.99
CA ILE A 105 2.46 -2.09 -0.63
C ILE A 105 3.70 -2.72 0.01
N ASN A 106 3.48 -3.59 0.99
CA ASN A 106 4.47 -4.45 1.62
C ASN A 106 3.80 -5.65 2.28
N GLY A 107 4.40 -6.84 2.19
CA GLY A 107 3.87 -8.08 2.76
C GLY A 107 2.46 -8.43 2.25
N CYS A 108 2.23 -8.32 0.95
CA CYS A 108 0.89 -8.51 0.36
C CYS A 108 0.97 -9.15 -1.02
N LYS A 109 -0.04 -9.96 -1.34
CA LYS A 109 -0.42 -10.36 -2.70
C LYS A 109 -1.65 -9.56 -3.14
N ILE A 110 -1.69 -9.12 -4.39
CA ILE A 110 -2.80 -8.32 -4.93
C ILE A 110 -3.51 -9.04 -6.07
N ASN A 111 -4.83 -9.10 -6.01
CA ASN A 111 -5.65 -9.64 -7.10
C ASN A 111 -6.70 -8.59 -7.50
N PRO A 112 -6.62 -7.99 -8.69
CA PRO A 112 -7.62 -7.03 -9.13
C PRO A 112 -8.91 -7.76 -9.50
N PHE A 113 -10.05 -7.10 -9.29
CA PHE A 113 -11.34 -7.59 -9.75
C PHE A 113 -12.17 -6.47 -10.36
N SER A 114 -13.02 -6.84 -11.30
CA SER A 114 -14.01 -5.93 -11.89
C SER A 114 -15.26 -5.91 -11.03
N ARG A 115 -15.87 -4.72 -10.89
CA ARG A 115 -17.20 -4.56 -10.29
C ARG A 115 -18.32 -4.55 -11.34
N ASN A 116 -17.98 -4.71 -12.62
CA ASN A 116 -18.94 -4.79 -13.70
C ASN A 116 -19.37 -6.24 -13.93
N ASP A 117 -20.64 -6.55 -13.63
CA ASP A 117 -21.21 -7.89 -13.78
C ASP A 117 -21.13 -8.47 -15.21
N GLN A 118 -21.05 -7.61 -16.22
CA GLN A 118 -20.92 -8.02 -17.63
C GLN A 118 -19.48 -8.28 -18.07
N LYS A 119 -18.49 -7.76 -17.33
CA LYS A 119 -17.05 -7.90 -17.61
C LYS A 119 -16.36 -8.38 -16.35
N ARG A 120 -16.50 -9.67 -16.05
CA ARG A 120 -16.07 -10.23 -14.76
C ARG A 120 -14.58 -10.47 -14.67
N ASN A 121 -13.91 -10.66 -15.79
CA ASN A 121 -12.47 -10.88 -15.80
C ASN A 121 -11.78 -9.52 -15.74
N CYS A 122 -10.72 -9.43 -14.95
CA CYS A 122 -9.94 -8.23 -14.76
C CYS A 122 -8.47 -8.58 -14.73
N ASP A 123 -7.67 -7.85 -15.48
CA ASP A 123 -6.22 -8.03 -15.54
C ASP A 123 -5.50 -6.69 -15.53
N PHE A 124 -4.20 -6.74 -15.27
CA PHE A 124 -3.32 -5.59 -15.36
C PHE A 124 -2.98 -5.31 -16.83
N LEU A 125 -3.38 -4.14 -17.33
CA LEU A 125 -2.88 -3.62 -18.61
C LEU A 125 -1.40 -3.25 -18.49
N TYR A 126 -1.04 -2.66 -17.34
CA TYR A 126 0.34 -2.50 -16.93
C TYR A 126 0.48 -2.40 -15.41
N MET A 127 1.68 -2.72 -14.93
CA MET A 127 2.12 -2.47 -13.57
C MET A 127 3.54 -1.92 -13.60
N GLU A 128 3.74 -0.75 -12.99
CA GLU A 128 5.01 -0.03 -13.00
C GLU A 128 5.46 0.28 -11.57
N GLU A 129 6.72 -0.02 -11.26
CA GLU A 129 7.37 0.49 -10.06
C GLU A 129 7.98 1.86 -10.36
N GLY A 130 7.93 2.76 -9.38
CA GLY A 130 8.45 4.10 -9.55
C GLY A 130 8.40 4.95 -8.30
N SER A 131 8.50 6.25 -8.50
CA SER A 131 8.52 7.24 -7.42
C SER A 131 7.87 8.53 -7.90
N PHE A 132 7.28 9.28 -6.97
CA PHE A 132 6.93 10.67 -7.23
C PHE A 132 8.13 11.58 -7.02
N GLN A 133 8.39 12.44 -8.01
CA GLN A 133 9.41 13.49 -7.95
C GLN A 133 8.75 14.80 -8.41
N ASP A 134 8.78 15.81 -7.55
CA ASP A 134 8.17 17.13 -7.81
C ASP A 134 6.68 17.05 -8.22
N GLY A 135 5.92 16.16 -7.57
CA GLY A 135 4.49 15.95 -7.85
C GLY A 135 4.19 15.07 -9.07
N GLU A 136 5.22 14.66 -9.82
CA GLU A 136 5.05 13.85 -11.03
C GLU A 136 5.49 12.40 -10.83
N TRP A 137 4.76 11.47 -11.43
CA TRP A 137 5.15 10.06 -11.51
C TRP A 137 6.39 9.89 -12.37
N LYS A 138 7.47 9.36 -11.78
CA LYS A 138 8.67 8.92 -12.50
C LYS A 138 8.74 7.40 -12.44
N ARG A 139 8.45 6.77 -13.57
CA ARG A 139 8.58 5.33 -13.77
C ARG A 139 10.04 4.90 -13.61
N GLY A 140 10.26 3.87 -12.78
CA GLY A 140 11.51 3.15 -12.67
C GLY A 140 11.56 1.95 -13.61
N ARG A 141 10.75 0.93 -13.32
CA ARG A 141 10.65 -0.29 -14.15
C ARG A 141 9.20 -0.71 -14.37
N ARG A 142 8.94 -1.45 -15.45
CA ARG A 142 7.65 -2.09 -15.71
C ARG A 142 7.77 -3.56 -15.34
N LEU A 143 6.85 -4.02 -14.50
CA LEU A 143 6.72 -5.42 -14.13
C LEU A 143 5.97 -6.14 -15.26
N ASN A 144 6.42 -7.33 -15.64
CA ASN A 144 5.82 -8.12 -16.72
C ASN A 144 5.98 -9.63 -16.45
N GLY A 145 5.17 -10.45 -17.14
CA GLY A 145 5.32 -11.90 -17.12
C GLY A 145 4.92 -12.52 -15.78
N ASP A 146 5.85 -13.23 -15.16
CA ASP A 146 5.69 -13.90 -13.86
C ASP A 146 5.39 -12.92 -12.72
N GLU A 147 5.97 -11.71 -12.75
CA GLU A 147 5.71 -10.66 -11.76
C GLU A 147 4.25 -10.16 -11.77
N ILE A 148 3.54 -10.28 -12.91
CA ILE A 148 2.10 -9.96 -13.01
C ILE A 148 1.24 -11.17 -12.64
N PHE A 149 1.72 -12.38 -12.91
CA PHE A 149 0.95 -13.62 -12.72
C PHE A 149 0.75 -13.97 -11.23
N SER A 150 1.73 -13.67 -10.38
CA SER A 150 1.58 -13.77 -8.92
C SER A 150 2.22 -12.56 -8.25
N PRO A 151 1.51 -11.41 -8.18
CA PRO A 151 2.08 -10.13 -7.77
C PRO A 151 2.17 -10.08 -6.23
N VAL A 152 3.22 -10.70 -5.70
CA VAL A 152 3.55 -10.78 -4.28
C VAL A 152 4.68 -9.80 -3.96
N PHE A 153 4.44 -8.89 -3.01
CA PHE A 153 5.38 -7.84 -2.65
C PHE A 153 5.80 -8.00 -1.19
N ASN A 154 6.98 -8.59 -0.95
CA ASN A 154 7.55 -8.75 0.40
C ASN A 154 8.49 -7.62 0.81
N GLN A 155 8.51 -6.54 0.04
CA GLN A 155 9.25 -5.31 0.33
C GLN A 155 8.35 -4.11 0.05
N PHE A 156 8.63 -3.00 0.71
CA PHE A 156 7.96 -1.74 0.44
C PHE A 156 8.18 -1.28 -0.99
N THR A 157 7.08 -1.22 -1.73
CA THR A 157 7.06 -0.86 -3.14
C THR A 157 5.97 0.17 -3.41
N LEU A 158 6.25 1.10 -4.32
CA LEU A 158 5.26 2.02 -4.85
C LEU A 158 4.97 1.65 -6.31
N LEU A 159 3.71 1.35 -6.59
CA LEU A 159 3.24 0.92 -7.89
C LEU A 159 2.31 1.96 -8.51
N LYS A 160 2.37 2.08 -9.84
CA LYS A 160 1.31 2.60 -10.68
C LYS A 160 0.76 1.46 -11.52
N VAL A 161 -0.54 1.20 -11.44
CA VAL A 161 -1.20 0.13 -12.17
C VAL A 161 -2.34 0.68 -13.01
N LYS A 162 -2.58 0.06 -14.16
CA LYS A 162 -3.78 0.29 -14.96
C LYS A 162 -4.45 -1.05 -15.22
N LEU A 163 -5.75 -1.09 -14.97
CA LEU A 163 -6.58 -2.28 -15.10
C LEU A 163 -7.37 -2.24 -16.39
N PHE A 164 -7.80 -3.41 -16.84
CA PHE A 164 -8.83 -3.54 -17.87
C PHE A 164 -9.72 -4.73 -17.55
N ALA A 165 -11.00 -4.63 -17.91
CA ALA A 165 -11.97 -5.71 -17.73
C ALA A 165 -12.51 -6.19 -19.08
N TYR A 166 -12.77 -7.49 -19.20
CA TYR A 166 -13.24 -8.14 -20.42
C TYR A 166 -14.23 -9.29 -20.17
#